data_AF-A0A3C0XK00-F1
#
_entry.id   AF-A0A3C0XK00-F1
#
_cell.length_a   1.000
_cell.length_b   1.000
_cell.length_c   1.000
_cell.angle_alpha   90.00
_cell.angle_beta   90.00
_cell.angle_gamma   90.00
#
_symmetry.space_group_name_H-M   'P 1'
#
loop_
_entity.id
_entity.type
_entity.pdbx_description
1 polymer ?
#
loop_
_entity_poly.entity_id
_entity_poly.type
_entity_poly.pdbx_seq_one_letter_code
_entity_poly.pdbx_strand_id
1 'polypeptide(L)'
;MAEPTQLTLSLSIGRPVRGANALVTRDDGNTVLPTADADWDDWVSAGAIRNWARNDGMLDWLDRYGGERGIARDDQRAAYDEHFDFQRFLARQGRRFEEKVLEDLERRVGLTRIDIDRDDARSLATAHATVAAIERGERVIAQGLLRDPQTRTYGRIDLLVRSDVLATLCGDAFGENDDPSVPAPALHGAAWHYRVIDIKFSTLDLLKDGSLSTSSDLSTSAQVWTYNQMLARVQGHVAPFAYVLGRAWRQGNSGRGDTCWEKVARIPAETYVRSREAALADVVADGRAWIRRVRREGAAWNVLPVPTIPELWPNMKNDSDHPWHEAKRELAEDLRELTLLWRVSAAMRDRARGRGVTRWDDPRISADWLGITGETYPAMFDALIAVNRETGPALRPAHIDADDGRWRVRAPLELYVDFETVNDLNDDFATFPRKGGQSLIFQVGCGTYADGAWEFAQFTARSLTPAAEAEMIDAWLAHLAALARRTGLGGAADARLFHWSAAETVFMEGAYNSARARHPERGWPLLGWYDLLERIVHAAPVVVRGARSFGLKAVARAMKSHGLIETEWGEGLADGTGAMAGAWAAADLAAKDGGEIGAVELMREVSRYNEIDCRVMAEVLDDLRRNH
;
A
#
# COMPACT_ATOMS: atom_id res chain seq x y z
N MET A 1 -52.65 -2.86 56.99
CA MET A 1 -51.63 -2.09 56.25
C MET A 1 -50.32 -2.85 56.40
N ALA A 2 -49.95 -3.59 55.37
CA ALA A 2 -48.74 -4.40 55.33
C ALA A 2 -47.65 -3.57 54.64
N GLU A 3 -46.48 -3.45 55.27
CA GLU A 3 -45.30 -2.84 54.66
C GLU A 3 -44.79 -3.72 53.50
N PRO A 4 -44.44 -3.14 52.35
CA PRO A 4 -43.89 -3.89 51.24
C PRO A 4 -42.42 -4.22 51.51
N THR A 5 -42.11 -5.51 51.52
CA THR A 5 -40.76 -6.05 51.57
C THR A 5 -40.01 -5.62 50.30
N GLN A 6 -39.01 -4.73 50.42
CA GLN A 6 -38.09 -4.43 49.34
C GLN A 6 -37.22 -5.67 49.06
N LEU A 7 -37.53 -6.36 47.96
CA LEU A 7 -36.62 -7.30 47.32
C LEU A 7 -35.47 -6.50 46.69
N THR A 8 -34.36 -6.40 47.41
CA THR A 8 -33.11 -5.90 46.85
C THR A 8 -32.57 -6.97 45.89
N LEU A 9 -32.88 -6.82 44.61
CA LEU A 9 -32.16 -7.50 43.53
C LEU A 9 -30.72 -6.98 43.56
N SER A 10 -29.82 -7.75 44.18
CA SER A 10 -28.39 -7.55 43.99
C SER A 10 -28.03 -7.98 42.58
N LEU A 11 -28.02 -7.01 41.66
CA LEU A 11 -27.20 -7.13 40.45
C LEU A 11 -25.76 -7.24 40.94
N SER A 12 -25.25 -8.48 41.02
CA SER A 12 -23.83 -8.73 41.17
C SER A 12 -23.16 -8.19 39.92
N ILE A 13 -22.77 -6.91 39.93
CA ILE A 13 -21.79 -6.38 38.99
C ILE A 13 -20.49 -7.08 39.39
N GLY A 14 -20.26 -8.26 38.79
CA GLY A 14 -19.06 -9.04 39.01
C GLY A 14 -17.84 -8.16 38.76
N ARG A 15 -16.80 -8.31 39.60
CA ARG A 15 -15.51 -7.66 39.31
C ARG A 15 -15.05 -8.11 37.90
N PRO A 16 -14.52 -7.20 37.06
CA PRO A 16 -14.01 -7.57 35.75
C PRO A 16 -13.01 -8.73 35.85
N VAL A 17 -13.15 -9.73 34.97
CA VAL A 17 -12.24 -10.88 34.95
C VAL A 17 -10.87 -10.42 34.48
N ARG A 18 -9.81 -10.86 35.15
CA ARG A 18 -8.42 -10.49 34.89
C ARG A 18 -7.45 -11.65 35.08
N GLY A 19 -6.18 -11.45 34.71
CA GLY A 19 -5.13 -12.46 34.74
C GLY A 19 -5.44 -13.63 33.80
N ALA A 20 -4.95 -14.82 34.13
CA ALA A 20 -5.16 -16.03 33.33
C ALA A 20 -6.64 -16.36 33.07
N ASN A 21 -7.54 -16.01 34.00
CA ASN A 21 -8.97 -16.24 33.85
C ASN A 21 -9.59 -15.39 32.72
N ALA A 22 -9.00 -14.25 32.38
CA ALA A 22 -9.52 -13.39 31.31
C ALA A 22 -9.44 -14.07 29.93
N LEU A 23 -8.55 -15.06 29.78
CA LEU A 23 -8.42 -15.85 28.55
C LEU A 23 -9.62 -16.78 28.32
N VAL A 24 -10.36 -17.16 29.36
CA VAL A 24 -11.41 -18.19 29.30
C VAL A 24 -12.77 -17.69 29.74
N THR A 25 -12.83 -16.62 30.53
CA THR A 25 -14.07 -16.21 31.18
C THR A 25 -14.46 -14.79 30.76
N ARG A 26 -15.75 -14.63 30.44
CA ARG A 26 -16.41 -13.36 30.16
C ARG A 26 -16.69 -12.60 31.45
N ASP A 27 -16.99 -11.31 31.35
CA ASP A 27 -17.26 -10.50 32.54
C ASP A 27 -18.60 -10.84 33.22
N ASP A 28 -19.49 -11.54 32.50
CA ASP A 28 -20.72 -12.14 33.04
C ASP A 28 -20.48 -13.46 33.82
N GLY A 29 -19.22 -13.91 33.91
CA GLY A 29 -18.83 -15.15 34.59
C GLY A 29 -18.88 -16.41 33.73
N ASN A 30 -19.39 -16.33 32.50
CA ASN A 30 -19.45 -17.49 31.61
C ASN A 30 -18.09 -17.86 31.04
N THR A 31 -17.75 -19.14 31.10
CA THR A 31 -16.55 -19.69 30.45
C THR A 31 -16.82 -19.95 28.97
N VAL A 32 -15.90 -19.50 28.11
CA VAL A 32 -15.89 -19.75 26.67
C VAL A 32 -14.58 -20.48 26.33
N LEU A 33 -14.71 -21.77 26.06
CA LEU A 33 -13.62 -22.67 25.69
C LEU A 33 -13.95 -23.36 24.38
N PRO A 34 -13.46 -22.85 23.24
CA PRO A 34 -13.60 -23.53 21.96
C PRO A 34 -12.88 -24.88 22.00
N THR A 35 -13.58 -25.95 21.58
CA THR A 35 -13.04 -27.33 21.58
C THR A 35 -13.01 -27.95 20.18
N ALA A 36 -13.77 -27.40 19.23
CA ALA A 36 -13.79 -27.79 17.82
C ALA A 36 -13.66 -26.57 16.90
N ASP A 37 -13.35 -26.78 15.62
CA ASP A 37 -13.22 -25.70 14.63
C ASP A 37 -14.50 -24.87 14.48
N ALA A 38 -15.68 -25.51 14.57
CA ALA A 38 -16.96 -24.81 14.52
C ALA A 38 -17.13 -23.81 15.68
N ASP A 39 -16.54 -24.07 16.85
CA ASP A 39 -16.58 -23.13 17.98
C ASP A 39 -15.73 -21.87 17.69
N TRP A 40 -14.76 -21.97 16.78
CA TRP A 40 -13.90 -20.87 16.34
C TRP A 40 -14.50 -20.05 15.19
N ASP A 41 -15.62 -20.47 14.58
CA ASP A 41 -16.24 -19.72 13.49
C ASP A 41 -16.70 -18.33 13.93
N ASP A 42 -17.06 -18.19 15.21
CA ASP A 42 -17.42 -16.90 15.82
C ASP A 42 -16.20 -16.10 16.31
N TRP A 43 -15.01 -16.67 16.32
CA TRP A 43 -13.78 -16.01 16.75
C TRP A 43 -13.07 -15.32 15.59
N VAL A 44 -12.69 -14.06 15.79
CA VAL A 44 -12.07 -13.24 14.74
C VAL A 44 -10.66 -12.85 15.17
N SER A 45 -9.66 -13.17 14.35
CA SER A 45 -8.30 -12.72 14.62
C SER A 45 -8.20 -11.20 14.46
N ALA A 46 -7.35 -10.54 15.25
CA ALA A 46 -7.21 -9.08 15.20
C ALA A 46 -6.85 -8.56 13.80
N GLY A 47 -6.07 -9.33 13.03
CA GLY A 47 -5.69 -8.98 11.65
C GLY A 47 -6.75 -9.28 10.58
N ALA A 48 -7.80 -10.05 10.88
CA ALA A 48 -8.81 -10.45 9.89
C ALA A 48 -9.65 -9.28 9.36
N ILE A 49 -9.76 -8.18 10.11
CA ILE A 49 -10.56 -7.01 9.70
C ILE A 49 -9.81 -6.05 8.76
N ARG A 50 -8.64 -6.45 8.24
CA ARG A 50 -7.80 -5.62 7.37
C ARG A 50 -8.54 -5.15 6.11
N ASN A 51 -9.23 -6.06 5.42
CA ASN A 51 -9.93 -5.73 4.17
C ASN A 51 -11.18 -4.88 4.44
N TRP A 52 -11.89 -5.15 5.53
CA TRP A 52 -12.94 -4.27 6.05
C TRP A 52 -12.45 -2.83 6.28
N ALA A 53 -11.31 -2.67 6.97
CA ALA A 53 -10.71 -1.37 7.22
C ALA A 53 -10.31 -0.64 5.93
N ARG A 54 -9.89 -1.37 4.89
CA ARG A 54 -9.58 -0.84 3.54
C ARG A 54 -10.81 -0.58 2.67
N ASN A 55 -12.02 -0.83 3.20
CA ASN A 55 -13.27 -0.71 2.46
C ASN A 55 -13.30 -1.60 1.20
N ASP A 56 -12.87 -2.86 1.35
CA ASP A 56 -12.83 -3.85 0.26
C ASP A 56 -13.25 -5.24 0.77
N GLY A 57 -14.51 -5.35 1.24
CA GLY A 57 -15.05 -6.59 1.80
C GLY A 57 -15.10 -7.75 0.79
N MET A 58 -15.14 -7.46 -0.50
CA MET A 58 -15.05 -8.46 -1.56
C MET A 58 -13.82 -9.37 -1.38
N LEU A 59 -12.68 -8.83 -0.92
CA LEU A 59 -11.47 -9.62 -0.72
C LEU A 59 -11.65 -10.71 0.34
N ASP A 60 -12.37 -10.43 1.44
CA ASP A 60 -12.66 -11.45 2.46
C ASP A 60 -13.57 -12.57 1.90
N TRP A 61 -14.47 -12.20 0.99
CA TRP A 61 -15.33 -13.18 0.30
C TRP A 61 -14.56 -13.99 -0.74
N LEU A 62 -13.66 -13.36 -1.51
CA LEU A 62 -12.79 -14.06 -2.47
C LEU A 62 -11.83 -15.02 -1.76
N ASP A 63 -11.21 -14.59 -0.67
CA ASP A 63 -10.34 -15.44 0.17
C ASP A 63 -11.07 -16.70 0.65
N ARG A 64 -12.38 -16.60 0.93
CA ARG A 64 -13.18 -17.73 1.42
C ARG A 64 -13.81 -18.57 0.31
N TYR A 65 -14.37 -17.94 -0.71
CA TYR A 65 -15.26 -18.58 -1.68
C TYR A 65 -14.78 -18.47 -3.14
N GLY A 66 -13.76 -17.66 -3.43
CA GLY A 66 -13.29 -17.43 -4.80
C GLY A 66 -12.95 -18.72 -5.54
N GLY A 67 -12.18 -19.61 -4.90
CA GLY A 67 -11.83 -20.92 -5.45
C GLY A 67 -13.04 -21.84 -5.68
N GLU A 68 -13.99 -21.89 -4.74
CA GLU A 68 -15.24 -22.64 -4.89
C GLU A 68 -16.12 -22.11 -6.04
N ARG A 69 -15.96 -20.83 -6.37
CA ARG A 69 -16.65 -20.14 -7.46
C ARG A 69 -15.89 -20.16 -8.78
N GLY A 70 -14.75 -20.85 -8.86
CA GLY A 70 -13.92 -20.94 -10.05
C GLY A 70 -13.19 -19.64 -10.41
N ILE A 71 -13.07 -18.71 -9.46
CA ILE A 71 -12.32 -17.48 -9.62
C ILE A 71 -10.86 -17.77 -9.27
N ALA A 72 -9.97 -17.59 -10.25
CA ALA A 72 -8.54 -17.86 -10.09
C ALA A 72 -7.81 -16.68 -9.42
N ARG A 73 -6.88 -17.02 -8.51
CA ARG A 73 -5.94 -16.04 -7.94
C ARG A 73 -4.89 -15.65 -8.96
N ASP A 74 -4.31 -14.47 -8.80
CA ASP A 74 -3.23 -13.93 -9.63
C ASP A 74 -2.03 -14.89 -9.62
N ASP A 75 -1.67 -15.46 -8.47
CA ASP A 75 -0.58 -16.41 -8.27
C ASP A 75 -0.85 -17.82 -8.82
N GLN A 76 -2.01 -18.03 -9.44
CA GLN A 76 -2.39 -19.28 -10.12
C GLN A 76 -2.46 -19.12 -11.64
N ARG A 77 -2.24 -17.91 -12.17
CA ARG A 77 -2.28 -17.62 -13.60
C ARG A 77 -0.98 -18.05 -14.28
N ALA A 78 -1.06 -18.45 -15.55
CA ALA A 78 0.09 -18.95 -16.31
C ALA A 78 1.23 -17.92 -16.48
N ALA A 79 0.89 -16.62 -16.47
CA ALA A 79 1.84 -15.52 -16.61
C ALA A 79 2.43 -15.04 -15.26
N TYR A 80 2.13 -15.71 -14.14
CA TYR A 80 2.67 -15.32 -12.83
C TYR A 80 4.13 -15.73 -12.69
N ASP A 81 4.97 -14.77 -12.29
CA ASP A 81 6.34 -15.00 -11.87
C ASP A 81 6.57 -14.37 -10.49
N GLU A 82 7.01 -15.19 -9.53
CA GLU A 82 7.24 -14.79 -8.14
C GLU A 82 8.39 -13.79 -7.95
N HIS A 83 9.28 -13.63 -8.94
CA HIS A 83 10.36 -12.65 -8.88
C HIS A 83 9.85 -11.22 -9.06
N PHE A 84 8.72 -11.04 -9.74
CA PHE A 84 8.04 -9.76 -9.93
C PHE A 84 6.93 -9.50 -8.88
N ASP A 85 6.77 -10.39 -7.90
CA ASP A 85 5.78 -10.24 -6.84
C ASP A 85 6.30 -9.31 -5.73
N PHE A 86 5.96 -8.02 -5.86
CA PHE A 86 6.32 -6.98 -4.90
C PHE A 86 5.74 -7.23 -3.50
N GLN A 87 4.53 -7.79 -3.39
CA GLN A 87 3.90 -8.06 -2.09
C GLN A 87 4.62 -9.20 -1.35
N ARG A 88 5.02 -10.24 -2.08
CA ARG A 88 5.84 -11.34 -1.54
C ARG A 88 7.22 -10.83 -1.12
N PHE A 89 7.83 -9.93 -1.90
CA PHE A 89 9.06 -9.25 -1.50
C PHE A 89 8.90 -8.47 -0.19
N LEU A 90 7.88 -7.62 -0.10
CA LEU A 90 7.57 -6.84 1.11
C LEU A 90 7.34 -7.74 2.33
N ALA A 91 6.62 -8.84 2.17
CA ALA A 91 6.39 -9.79 3.25
C ALA A 91 7.70 -10.44 3.74
N ARG A 92 8.66 -10.73 2.85
CA ARG A 92 10.00 -11.22 3.24
C ARG A 92 10.78 -10.16 4.00
N GLN A 93 10.82 -8.92 3.52
CA GLN A 93 11.50 -7.81 4.19
C GLN A 93 10.88 -7.51 5.56
N GLY A 94 9.55 -7.57 5.67
CA GLY A 94 8.83 -7.45 6.92
C GLY A 94 9.30 -8.42 8.00
N ARG A 95 9.40 -9.72 7.65
CA ARG A 95 9.89 -10.75 8.59
C ARG A 95 11.36 -10.54 8.99
N ARG A 96 12.20 -10.13 8.05
CA ARG A 96 13.63 -9.82 8.35
C ARG A 96 13.75 -8.62 9.28
N PHE A 97 12.97 -7.57 9.05
CA PHE A 97 12.93 -6.38 9.90
C PHE A 97 12.44 -6.73 11.32
N GLU A 98 11.36 -7.50 11.42
CA GLU A 98 10.83 -7.98 12.70
C GLU A 98 11.91 -8.74 13.49
N GLU A 99 12.57 -9.72 12.87
CA GLU A 99 13.65 -10.47 13.54
C GLU A 99 14.80 -9.56 13.98
N LYS A 100 15.18 -8.55 13.19
CA LYS A 100 16.21 -7.56 13.58
C LYS A 100 15.81 -6.71 14.78
N VAL A 101 14.53 -6.34 14.88
CA VAL A 101 13.98 -5.67 16.07
C VAL A 101 14.08 -6.59 17.29
N LEU A 102 13.73 -7.88 17.16
CA LEU A 102 13.82 -8.84 18.25
C LEU A 102 15.27 -9.06 18.72
N GLU A 103 16.21 -9.23 17.78
CA GLU A 103 17.65 -9.37 18.08
C GLU A 103 18.20 -8.14 18.83
N ASP A 104 17.78 -6.93 18.44
CA ASP A 104 18.19 -5.70 19.11
C ASP A 104 17.62 -5.55 20.52
N LEU A 105 16.35 -5.93 20.71
CA LEU A 105 15.71 -5.94 22.04
C LEU A 105 16.35 -6.95 22.98
N GLU A 106 16.60 -8.18 22.50
CA GLU A 106 17.29 -9.22 23.27
C GLU A 106 18.64 -8.71 23.78
N ARG A 107 19.42 -8.05 22.91
CA ARG A 107 20.73 -7.47 23.27
C ARG A 107 20.63 -6.31 24.26
N ARG A 108 19.64 -5.42 24.12
CA ARG A 108 19.55 -4.18 24.92
C ARG A 108 18.91 -4.37 26.28
N VAL A 109 17.83 -5.14 26.35
CA VAL A 109 16.94 -5.19 27.52
C VAL A 109 16.54 -6.60 27.93
N GLY A 110 16.86 -7.62 27.13
CA GLY A 110 16.41 -9.00 27.33
C GLY A 110 14.96 -9.21 26.88
N LEU A 111 14.72 -10.34 26.21
CA LEU A 111 13.47 -10.64 25.53
C LEU A 111 13.06 -12.09 25.76
N THR A 112 11.81 -12.29 26.19
CA THR A 112 11.18 -13.62 26.25
C THR A 112 10.36 -13.82 24.99
N ARG A 113 10.74 -14.78 24.14
CA ARG A 113 9.93 -15.16 22.97
C ARG A 113 8.94 -16.24 23.37
N ILE A 114 7.65 -16.01 23.14
CA ILE A 114 6.65 -17.07 23.24
C ILE A 114 6.76 -17.91 21.97
N ASP A 115 7.11 -19.19 22.13
CA ASP A 115 7.16 -20.12 21.02
C ASP A 115 5.73 -20.44 20.58
N ILE A 116 5.44 -20.15 19.32
CA ILE A 116 4.11 -20.33 18.72
C ILE A 116 4.35 -20.98 17.37
N ASP A 117 3.96 -22.25 17.25
CA ASP A 117 3.88 -22.86 15.94
C ASP A 117 2.70 -22.26 15.15
N ARG A 118 2.75 -22.31 13.82
CA ARG A 118 1.80 -21.58 12.97
C ARG A 118 0.36 -22.06 13.14
N ASP A 119 0.17 -23.33 13.48
CA ASP A 119 -1.13 -23.96 13.79
C ASP A 119 -1.63 -23.66 15.22
N ASP A 120 -0.80 -23.00 16.04
CA ASP A 120 -0.98 -22.79 17.47
C ASP A 120 -1.60 -21.40 17.80
N ALA A 121 -2.00 -20.61 16.80
CA ALA A 121 -2.62 -19.28 17.00
C ALA A 121 -3.96 -19.32 17.76
N ARG A 122 -4.51 -20.50 18.01
CA ARG A 122 -5.73 -20.77 18.81
C ARG A 122 -5.42 -21.40 20.17
N SER A 123 -4.15 -21.58 20.50
CA SER A 123 -3.69 -22.39 21.63
C SER A 123 -3.90 -21.72 22.98
N LEU A 124 -4.60 -22.43 23.85
CA LEU A 124 -4.77 -22.00 25.23
C LEU A 124 -3.47 -22.10 26.02
N ALA A 125 -2.66 -23.14 25.78
CA ALA A 125 -1.38 -23.31 26.48
C ALA A 125 -0.44 -22.12 26.23
N THR A 126 -0.36 -21.69 24.98
CA THR A 126 0.49 -20.56 24.54
C THR A 126 -0.04 -19.22 25.03
N ALA A 127 -1.37 -19.05 25.07
CA ALA A 127 -1.96 -17.89 25.72
C ALA A 127 -1.65 -17.84 27.24
N HIS A 128 -1.70 -18.98 27.92
CA HIS A 128 -1.27 -19.08 29.32
C HIS A 128 0.22 -18.80 29.50
N ALA A 129 1.09 -19.27 28.59
CA ALA A 129 2.51 -18.96 28.64
C ALA A 129 2.78 -17.45 28.53
N THR A 130 2.02 -16.76 27.68
CA THR A 130 2.05 -15.29 27.56
C THR A 130 1.66 -14.61 28.88
N VAL A 131 0.56 -15.04 29.50
CA VAL A 131 0.12 -14.49 30.80
C VAL A 131 1.14 -14.79 31.91
N ALA A 132 1.71 -15.99 31.94
CA ALA A 132 2.73 -16.33 32.91
C ALA A 132 4.00 -15.47 32.76
N ALA A 133 4.39 -15.13 31.52
CA ALA A 133 5.47 -14.19 31.26
C ALA A 133 5.12 -12.76 31.72
N ILE A 134 3.87 -12.32 31.48
CA ILE A 134 3.36 -11.05 31.99
C ILE A 134 3.47 -10.99 33.52
N GLU A 135 3.00 -12.03 34.22
CA GLU A 135 3.00 -12.14 35.69
C GLU A 135 4.41 -12.20 36.29
N ARG A 136 5.37 -12.84 35.61
CA ARG A 136 6.80 -12.82 36.01
C ARG A 136 7.45 -11.45 35.83
N GLY A 137 6.84 -10.55 35.05
CA GLY A 137 7.39 -9.23 34.78
C GLY A 137 8.56 -9.22 33.81
N GLU A 138 8.55 -10.15 32.84
CA GLU A 138 9.51 -10.16 31.73
C GLU A 138 9.57 -8.77 31.06
N ARG A 139 10.77 -8.27 30.79
CA ARG A 139 10.96 -6.88 30.31
C ARG A 139 10.29 -6.64 28.95
N VAL A 140 10.47 -7.61 28.06
CA VAL A 140 9.87 -7.67 26.74
C VAL A 140 9.39 -9.09 26.50
N ILE A 141 8.16 -9.23 26.01
CA ILE A 141 7.59 -10.51 25.59
C ILE A 141 7.30 -10.39 24.09
N ALA A 142 8.04 -11.12 23.27
CA ALA A 142 7.81 -11.17 21.85
C ALA A 142 6.79 -12.24 21.51
N GLN A 143 5.99 -11.95 20.47
CA GLN A 143 5.10 -12.91 19.85
C GLN A 143 4.02 -13.45 20.81
N GLY A 144 3.57 -12.64 21.78
CA GLY A 144 2.61 -13.05 22.80
C GLY A 144 1.22 -13.34 22.21
N LEU A 145 0.64 -14.49 22.53
CA LEU A 145 -0.73 -14.83 22.10
C LEU A 145 -1.71 -14.43 23.18
N LEU A 146 -2.69 -13.59 22.83
CA LEU A 146 -3.83 -13.30 23.69
C LEU A 146 -5.14 -13.69 23.00
N ARG A 147 -6.14 -13.95 23.84
CA ARG A 147 -7.50 -14.21 23.42
C ARG A 147 -8.48 -13.56 24.37
N ASP A 148 -9.58 -13.07 23.83
CA ASP A 148 -10.63 -12.37 24.56
C ASP A 148 -12.00 -13.02 24.30
N PRO A 149 -12.51 -13.84 25.23
CA PRO A 149 -13.83 -14.46 25.14
C PRO A 149 -14.99 -13.45 25.25
N GLN A 150 -14.75 -12.24 25.77
CA GLN A 150 -15.78 -11.20 25.84
C GLN A 150 -16.21 -10.80 24.44
N THR A 151 -15.23 -10.54 23.58
CA THR A 151 -15.48 -10.12 22.20
C THR A 151 -15.24 -11.21 21.15
N ARG A 152 -14.79 -12.39 21.59
CA ARG A 152 -14.36 -13.55 20.78
C ARG A 152 -13.32 -13.13 19.75
N THR A 153 -12.24 -12.52 20.24
CA THR A 153 -11.09 -12.14 19.43
C THR A 153 -9.82 -12.83 19.91
N TYR A 154 -8.85 -12.98 19.03
CA TYR A 154 -7.55 -13.53 19.37
C TYR A 154 -6.47 -12.93 18.47
N GLY A 155 -5.21 -13.07 18.85
CA GLY A 155 -4.12 -12.75 17.96
C GLY A 155 -2.77 -12.71 18.63
N ARG A 156 -1.76 -12.77 17.77
CA ARG A 156 -0.35 -12.74 18.13
C ARG A 156 0.12 -11.29 18.12
N ILE A 157 0.57 -10.83 19.26
CA ILE A 157 1.09 -9.49 19.48
C ILE A 157 2.60 -9.55 19.26
N ASP A 158 3.13 -8.72 18.36
CA ASP A 158 4.56 -8.75 18.04
C ASP A 158 5.42 -8.51 19.28
N LEU A 159 5.06 -7.49 20.08
CA LEU A 159 5.74 -7.15 21.33
C LEU A 159 4.75 -6.70 22.41
N LEU A 160 4.93 -7.23 23.62
CA LEU A 160 4.45 -6.65 24.87
C LEU A 160 5.68 -6.13 25.62
N VAL A 161 5.74 -4.83 25.85
CA VAL A 161 6.88 -4.17 26.49
C VAL A 161 6.42 -3.54 27.79
N ARG A 162 7.15 -3.76 28.88
CA ARG A 162 6.86 -3.05 30.13
C ARG A 162 7.02 -1.54 29.94
N SER A 163 6.12 -0.75 30.51
CA SER A 163 6.04 0.69 30.32
C SER A 163 7.30 1.43 30.76
N ASP A 164 7.95 1.01 31.85
CA ASP A 164 9.23 1.54 32.32
C ASP A 164 10.40 1.24 31.37
N VAL A 165 10.38 0.05 30.77
CA VAL A 165 11.35 -0.35 29.73
C VAL A 165 11.13 0.45 28.45
N LEU A 166 9.88 0.61 28.02
CA LEU A 166 9.54 1.42 26.84
C LEU A 166 9.97 2.88 27.02
N ALA A 167 9.79 3.45 28.21
CA ALA A 167 10.20 4.83 28.50
C ALA A 167 11.73 5.01 28.38
N THR A 168 12.49 3.94 28.61
CA THR A 168 13.95 3.90 28.42
C THR A 168 14.32 3.72 26.94
N LEU A 169 13.59 2.86 26.22
CA LEU A 169 13.86 2.58 24.80
C LEU A 169 13.49 3.76 23.88
N CYS A 170 12.39 4.44 24.19
CA CYS A 170 11.85 5.55 23.40
C CYS A 170 11.25 6.60 24.34
N GLY A 171 12.04 7.64 24.65
CA GLY A 171 11.63 8.70 25.58
C GLY A 171 10.39 9.49 25.12
N ASP A 172 10.15 9.55 23.80
CA ASP A 172 9.00 10.22 23.19
C ASP A 172 7.71 9.38 23.21
N ALA A 173 7.74 8.14 23.72
CA ALA A 173 6.58 7.24 23.70
C ALA A 173 5.44 7.70 24.63
N PHE A 174 5.77 8.42 25.70
CA PHE A 174 4.83 8.84 26.75
C PHE A 174 4.60 10.35 26.70
N GLY A 175 3.34 10.77 26.80
CA GLY A 175 2.96 12.18 26.91
C GLY A 175 2.72 12.60 28.37
N GLU A 176 2.40 13.88 28.59
CA GLU A 176 2.17 14.44 29.94
C GLU A 176 1.07 13.70 30.74
N ASN A 177 0.06 13.15 30.06
CA ASN A 177 -1.05 12.42 30.69
C ASN A 177 -0.92 10.89 30.58
N ASP A 178 0.29 10.37 30.32
CA ASP A 178 0.55 8.94 30.18
C ASP A 178 1.70 8.50 31.10
N ASP A 179 1.39 8.25 32.37
CA ASP A 179 2.39 7.87 33.38
C ASP A 179 2.79 6.39 33.23
N PRO A 180 4.05 6.07 32.90
CA PRO A 180 4.51 4.69 32.75
C PRO A 180 4.55 3.91 34.07
N SER A 181 4.43 4.58 35.23
CA SER A 181 4.49 3.94 36.54
C SER A 181 3.14 3.46 37.08
N VAL A 182 2.04 3.74 36.37
CA VAL A 182 0.69 3.33 36.79
C VAL A 182 0.63 1.80 36.96
N PRO A 183 0.24 1.29 38.14
CA PRO A 183 0.20 -0.15 38.37
C PRO A 183 -1.01 -0.80 37.68
N ALA A 184 -0.80 -1.94 37.02
CA ALA A 184 -1.92 -2.75 36.54
C ALA A 184 -2.43 -3.68 37.66
N PRO A 185 -3.75 -3.79 37.87
CA PRO A 185 -4.31 -4.58 38.97
C PRO A 185 -3.96 -6.07 39.00
N ALA A 186 -3.69 -6.70 37.85
CA ALA A 186 -3.27 -8.10 37.79
C ALA A 186 -1.76 -8.29 38.04
N LEU A 187 -0.99 -7.20 38.17
CA LEU A 187 0.46 -7.20 38.38
C LEU A 187 0.85 -6.87 39.82
N HIS A 188 -0.05 -7.13 40.77
CA HIS A 188 0.21 -7.13 42.21
C HIS A 188 0.91 -5.87 42.76
N GLY A 189 0.59 -4.70 42.20
CA GLY A 189 1.14 -3.41 42.67
C GLY A 189 2.51 -3.04 42.09
N ALA A 190 2.98 -3.75 41.07
CA ALA A 190 4.16 -3.34 40.31
C ALA A 190 3.99 -1.92 39.75
N ALA A 191 5.02 -1.08 39.88
CA ALA A 191 5.03 0.29 39.36
C ALA A 191 5.29 0.36 37.84
N TRP A 192 4.62 -0.52 37.10
CA TRP A 192 4.67 -0.63 35.64
C TRP A 192 3.49 -1.49 35.16
N HIS A 193 3.24 -1.44 33.85
CA HIS A 193 2.26 -2.26 33.15
C HIS A 193 2.78 -2.57 31.74
N TYR A 194 2.12 -3.43 30.97
CA TYR A 194 2.55 -3.73 29.60
C TYR A 194 1.89 -2.84 28.56
N ARG A 195 2.64 -2.53 27.51
CA ARG A 195 2.20 -1.84 26.30
C ARG A 195 2.35 -2.75 25.09
N VAL A 196 1.36 -2.67 24.20
CA VAL A 196 1.38 -3.35 22.90
C VAL A 196 2.22 -2.54 21.94
N ILE A 197 3.14 -3.20 21.23
CA ILE A 197 3.84 -2.65 20.07
C ILE A 197 3.72 -3.64 18.91
N ASP A 198 3.25 -3.18 17.77
CA ASP A 198 3.21 -3.91 16.50
C ASP A 198 4.34 -3.40 15.59
N ILE A 199 5.05 -4.32 14.94
CA ILE A 199 6.23 -4.02 14.13
C ILE A 199 5.80 -3.97 12.66
N LYS A 200 6.05 -2.84 12.00
CA LYS A 200 5.76 -2.66 10.58
C LYS A 200 7.00 -2.23 9.82
N PHE A 201 7.33 -2.96 8.76
CA PHE A 201 8.37 -2.55 7.82
C PHE A 201 7.86 -1.40 6.94
N SER A 202 7.83 -0.20 7.51
CA SER A 202 7.37 1.02 6.85
C SER A 202 8.04 2.26 7.46
N THR A 203 8.05 3.34 6.68
CA THR A 203 8.23 4.68 7.24
C THR A 203 6.89 5.13 7.80
N LEU A 204 6.84 5.46 9.09
CA LEU A 204 5.61 5.86 9.77
C LEU A 204 5.24 7.31 9.43
N ASP A 205 3.98 7.51 9.05
CA ASP A 205 3.42 8.83 8.74
C ASP A 205 2.64 9.36 9.94
N LEU A 206 3.33 10.14 10.77
CA LEU A 206 2.79 10.62 12.03
C LEU A 206 1.99 11.91 11.83
N LEU A 207 0.84 11.98 12.50
CA LEU A 207 0.10 13.22 12.71
C LEU A 207 0.90 14.18 13.61
N LYS A 208 0.47 15.44 13.71
CA LYS A 208 1.15 16.46 14.53
C LYS A 208 1.27 16.06 16.00
N ASP A 209 0.34 15.26 16.50
CA ASP A 209 0.35 14.72 17.85
C ASP A 209 1.10 13.38 17.96
N GLY A 210 1.80 12.91 16.93
CA GLY A 210 2.57 11.66 16.95
C GLY A 210 1.73 10.39 16.84
N SER A 211 0.42 10.49 16.61
CA SER A 211 -0.44 9.33 16.34
C SER A 211 -0.40 8.92 14.86
N LEU A 212 -0.82 7.69 14.55
CA LEU A 212 -1.06 7.26 13.18
C LEU A 212 -2.34 7.86 12.62
N SER A 213 -2.35 8.17 11.33
CA SER A 213 -3.56 8.61 10.66
C SER A 213 -4.47 7.42 10.34
N THR A 214 -5.70 7.44 10.84
CA THR A 214 -6.74 6.46 10.46
C THR A 214 -7.22 6.62 9.02
N SER A 215 -6.77 7.63 8.28
CA SER A 215 -7.04 7.73 6.83
C SER A 215 -6.21 6.76 6.00
N SER A 216 -4.97 6.50 6.41
CA SER A 216 -4.00 5.63 5.71
C SER A 216 -3.82 4.30 6.43
N ASP A 217 -3.87 4.29 7.76
CA ASP A 217 -3.41 3.19 8.59
C ASP A 217 -4.53 2.53 9.40
N LEU A 218 -5.80 2.70 8.99
CA LEU A 218 -6.96 2.17 9.73
C LEU A 218 -6.85 0.67 10.04
N SER A 219 -6.32 -0.13 9.10
CA SER A 219 -6.15 -1.58 9.32
C SER A 219 -5.17 -1.89 10.45
N THR A 220 -4.02 -1.21 10.48
CA THR A 220 -3.03 -1.31 11.55
C THR A 220 -3.61 -0.78 12.86
N SER A 221 -4.27 0.39 12.84
CA SER A 221 -4.91 0.97 14.02
C SER A 221 -5.92 0.02 14.65
N ALA A 222 -6.78 -0.60 13.84
CA ALA A 222 -7.80 -1.53 14.30
C ALA A 222 -7.22 -2.82 14.89
N GLN A 223 -6.16 -3.36 14.28
CA GLN A 223 -5.43 -4.53 14.77
C GLN A 223 -4.81 -4.26 16.15
N VAL A 224 -4.01 -3.20 16.25
CA VAL A 224 -3.26 -2.86 17.47
C VAL A 224 -4.17 -2.38 18.60
N TRP A 225 -5.25 -1.67 18.28
CA TRP A 225 -6.29 -1.36 19.24
C TRP A 225 -6.92 -2.62 19.82
N THR A 226 -7.22 -3.62 18.98
CA THR A 226 -7.76 -4.91 19.45
C THR A 226 -6.79 -5.60 20.40
N TYR A 227 -5.49 -5.58 20.11
CA TYR A 227 -4.46 -6.08 21.02
C TYR A 227 -4.46 -5.35 22.36
N ASN A 228 -4.57 -4.02 22.36
CA ASN A 228 -4.63 -3.22 23.60
C ASN A 228 -5.83 -3.62 24.47
N GLN A 229 -7.01 -3.85 23.86
CA GLN A 229 -8.19 -4.30 24.60
C GLN A 229 -8.03 -5.70 25.19
N MET A 230 -7.43 -6.64 24.44
CA MET A 230 -7.16 -7.98 24.95
C MET A 230 -6.18 -7.94 26.13
N LEU A 231 -5.09 -7.17 25.99
CA LEU A 231 -4.12 -6.98 27.05
C LEU A 231 -4.76 -6.31 28.27
N ALA A 232 -5.62 -5.32 28.07
CA ALA A 232 -6.29 -4.61 29.15
C ALA A 232 -7.14 -5.53 30.03
N ARG A 233 -7.84 -6.50 29.45
CA ARG A 233 -8.56 -7.52 30.23
C ARG A 233 -7.60 -8.39 31.04
N VAL A 234 -6.48 -8.81 30.44
CA VAL A 234 -5.47 -9.63 31.13
C VAL A 234 -4.84 -8.87 32.30
N GLN A 235 -4.30 -7.67 32.07
CA GLN A 235 -3.58 -6.93 33.12
C GLN A 235 -4.50 -6.12 34.06
N GLY A 236 -5.77 -5.94 33.68
CA GLY A 236 -6.77 -5.16 34.41
C GLY A 236 -6.62 -3.65 34.27
N HIS A 237 -5.87 -3.17 33.27
CA HIS A 237 -5.60 -1.75 33.02
C HIS A 237 -5.63 -1.48 31.51
N VAL A 238 -6.48 -0.54 31.09
CA VAL A 238 -6.53 -0.05 29.71
C VAL A 238 -5.47 1.03 29.56
N ALA A 239 -4.41 0.72 28.83
CA ALA A 239 -3.39 1.71 28.49
C ALA A 239 -3.97 2.76 27.53
N PRO A 240 -3.71 4.07 27.74
CA PRO A 240 -4.25 5.14 26.89
C PRO A 240 -3.71 5.07 25.45
N PHE A 241 -2.55 4.46 25.24
CA PHE A 241 -1.96 4.26 23.92
C PHE A 241 -1.39 2.85 23.76
N ALA A 242 -1.57 2.30 22.57
CA ALA A 242 -0.74 1.24 22.01
C ALA A 242 0.11 1.79 20.86
N TYR A 243 1.08 1.02 20.39
CA TYR A 243 2.14 1.57 19.53
C TYR A 243 2.38 0.77 18.26
N VAL A 244 2.91 1.46 17.25
CA VAL A 244 3.49 0.87 16.05
C VAL A 244 4.94 1.31 15.94
N LEU A 245 5.83 0.36 15.75
CA LEU A 245 7.24 0.59 15.48
C LEU A 245 7.50 0.44 13.97
N GLY A 246 8.17 1.43 13.40
CA GLY A 246 8.61 1.40 12.01
C GLY A 246 10.10 1.56 11.88
N ARG A 247 10.62 1.37 10.66
CA ARG A 247 12.05 1.57 10.37
C ARG A 247 12.48 3.04 10.36
N ALA A 248 11.50 3.93 10.17
CA ALA A 248 11.68 5.37 10.05
C ALA A 248 10.37 6.09 10.36
N TRP A 249 10.40 7.41 10.46
CA TRP A 249 9.19 8.22 10.67
C TRP A 249 9.28 9.57 9.96
N ARG A 250 8.13 10.13 9.60
CA ARG A 250 7.97 11.54 9.22
C ARG A 250 6.76 12.14 9.91
N GLN A 251 6.83 13.43 10.21
CA GLN A 251 5.77 14.15 10.93
C GLN A 251 5.50 15.48 10.25
N GLY A 252 4.76 15.44 9.14
CA GLY A 252 4.55 16.62 8.28
C GLY A 252 5.86 17.33 7.93
N ASN A 253 5.88 18.65 8.07
CA ASN A 253 7.09 19.47 7.90
C ASN A 253 7.93 19.62 9.19
N SER A 254 7.48 19.02 10.30
CA SER A 254 8.10 19.19 11.62
C SER A 254 9.35 18.34 11.79
N GLY A 255 9.51 17.27 11.01
CA GLY A 255 10.71 16.46 11.05
C GLY A 255 10.56 15.09 10.39
N ARG A 256 11.70 14.42 10.27
CA ARG A 256 11.82 13.02 9.85
C ARG A 256 12.99 12.40 10.61
N GLY A 257 12.92 11.09 10.80
CA GLY A 257 14.00 10.30 11.38
C GLY A 257 14.10 8.94 10.71
N ASP A 258 15.30 8.38 10.72
CA ASP A 258 15.66 7.17 9.98
C ASP A 258 16.12 6.03 10.88
N THR A 259 16.01 6.19 12.20
CA THR A 259 16.45 5.19 13.17
C THR A 259 15.28 4.62 13.96
N CYS A 260 15.24 3.30 14.03
CA CYS A 260 14.30 2.55 14.86
C CYS A 260 14.42 2.98 16.34
N TRP A 261 13.30 3.05 17.04
CA TRP A 261 13.18 3.53 18.44
C TRP A 261 13.30 5.04 18.68
N GLU A 262 13.67 5.85 17.67
CA GLU A 262 13.60 7.31 17.82
C GLU A 262 12.17 7.78 18.12
N LYS A 263 11.21 7.22 17.38
CA LYS A 263 9.78 7.41 17.63
C LYS A 263 9.00 6.13 17.37
N VAL A 264 7.95 5.96 18.16
CA VAL A 264 6.89 4.99 17.94
C VAL A 264 5.59 5.73 17.65
N ALA A 265 4.79 5.25 16.70
CA ALA A 265 3.52 5.87 16.42
C ALA A 265 2.49 5.47 17.47
N ARG A 266 1.69 6.43 17.93
CA ARG A 266 0.63 6.20 18.92
C ARG A 266 -0.69 5.83 18.28
N ILE A 267 -1.40 4.90 18.92
CA ILE A 267 -2.81 4.60 18.65
C ILE A 267 -3.55 4.83 19.96
N PRO A 268 -4.29 5.95 20.10
CA PRO A 268 -5.10 6.23 21.26
C PRO A 268 -6.18 5.17 21.48
N ALA A 269 -6.44 4.79 22.73
CA ALA A 269 -7.55 3.92 23.10
C ALA A 269 -8.89 4.53 22.65
N GLU A 270 -9.02 5.84 22.78
CA GLU A 270 -10.14 6.65 22.30
C GLU A 270 -9.78 7.32 20.97
N THR A 271 -9.96 6.60 19.86
CA THR A 271 -9.70 7.09 18.51
C THR A 271 -11.01 7.29 17.74
N TYR A 272 -11.18 8.43 17.08
CA TYR A 272 -12.31 8.68 16.17
C TYR A 272 -11.88 8.51 14.70
N VAL A 273 -12.65 7.73 13.94
CA VAL A 273 -12.39 7.43 12.52
C VAL A 273 -13.29 8.31 11.67
N ARG A 274 -12.76 9.45 11.23
CA ARG A 274 -13.55 10.47 10.50
C ARG A 274 -14.21 9.91 9.23
N SER A 275 -13.52 9.04 8.49
CA SER A 275 -14.06 8.44 7.25
C SER A 275 -15.25 7.51 7.47
N ARG A 276 -15.46 7.06 8.71
CA ARG A 276 -16.59 6.20 9.13
C ARG A 276 -17.57 6.93 10.04
N GLU A 277 -17.27 8.18 10.40
CA GLU A 277 -18.00 8.97 11.40
C GLU A 277 -18.24 8.25 12.73
N ALA A 278 -17.32 7.36 13.13
CA ALA A 278 -17.51 6.45 14.27
C ALA A 278 -16.24 6.33 15.13
N ALA A 279 -16.39 5.85 16.36
CA ALA A 279 -15.22 5.47 17.18
C ALA A 279 -14.53 4.24 16.58
N LEU A 280 -13.22 4.13 16.76
CA LEU A 280 -12.45 2.97 16.29
C LEU A 280 -12.98 1.66 16.87
N ALA A 281 -13.46 1.70 18.12
CA ALA A 281 -14.12 0.57 18.77
C ALA A 281 -15.33 0.03 17.98
N ASP A 282 -16.16 0.93 17.46
CA ASP A 282 -17.34 0.58 16.65
C ASP A 282 -16.93 0.03 15.30
N VAL A 283 -15.94 0.66 14.64
CA VAL A 283 -15.40 0.18 13.36
C VAL A 283 -14.82 -1.23 13.48
N VAL A 284 -14.13 -1.53 14.59
CA VAL A 284 -13.63 -2.88 14.91
C VAL A 284 -14.78 -3.85 15.20
N ALA A 285 -15.82 -3.41 15.91
CA ALA A 285 -17.02 -4.23 16.15
C ALA A 285 -17.72 -4.62 14.84
N ASP A 286 -17.92 -3.66 13.95
CA ASP A 286 -18.51 -3.87 12.62
C ASP A 286 -17.65 -4.80 11.76
N GLY A 287 -16.32 -4.61 11.78
CA GLY A 287 -15.41 -5.49 11.05
C GLY A 287 -15.47 -6.94 11.53
N ARG A 288 -15.60 -7.18 12.84
CA ARG A 288 -15.79 -8.53 13.37
C ARG A 288 -17.14 -9.11 12.98
N ALA A 289 -18.20 -8.30 13.02
CA ALA A 289 -19.52 -8.71 12.56
C ALA A 289 -19.50 -9.08 11.07
N TRP A 290 -18.79 -8.30 10.25
CA TRP A 290 -18.55 -8.59 8.83
C TRP A 290 -17.89 -9.95 8.62
N ILE A 291 -16.75 -10.23 9.26
CA ILE A 291 -16.05 -11.52 9.10
C ILE A 291 -16.94 -12.70 9.50
N ARG A 292 -17.71 -12.57 10.60
CA ARG A 292 -18.68 -13.60 11.02
C ARG A 292 -19.80 -13.77 10.00
N ARG A 293 -20.25 -12.67 9.37
CA ARG A 293 -21.29 -12.69 8.35
C ARG A 293 -20.79 -13.36 7.07
N VAL A 294 -19.57 -13.07 6.61
CA VAL A 294 -18.93 -13.75 5.48
C VAL A 294 -18.95 -15.27 5.70
N ARG A 295 -18.57 -15.75 6.89
CA ARG A 295 -18.52 -17.19 7.19
C ARG A 295 -19.91 -17.85 7.20
N ARG A 296 -20.91 -17.18 7.78
CA ARG A 296 -22.27 -17.75 7.99
C ARG A 296 -23.15 -17.66 6.74
N GLU A 297 -23.05 -16.56 6.00
CA GLU A 297 -23.98 -16.21 4.92
C GLU A 297 -23.30 -16.13 3.55
N GLY A 298 -21.96 -16.02 3.50
CA GLY A 298 -21.23 -15.68 2.28
C GLY A 298 -21.35 -16.69 1.15
N ALA A 299 -21.61 -17.96 1.49
CA ALA A 299 -21.87 -19.01 0.52
C ALA A 299 -23.12 -18.73 -0.34
N ALA A 300 -24.11 -17.98 0.18
CA ALA A 300 -25.34 -17.65 -0.56
C ALA A 300 -25.21 -16.39 -1.42
N TRP A 301 -24.12 -15.63 -1.29
CA TRP A 301 -23.93 -14.39 -2.02
C TRP A 301 -23.41 -14.63 -3.43
N ASN A 302 -23.74 -13.72 -4.33
CA ASN A 302 -23.24 -13.72 -5.71
C ASN A 302 -22.75 -12.31 -6.06
N VAL A 303 -21.68 -12.22 -6.86
CA VAL A 303 -21.15 -10.95 -7.38
C VAL A 303 -21.84 -10.56 -8.68
N LEU A 304 -22.06 -11.53 -9.57
CA LEU A 304 -22.70 -11.33 -10.87
C LEU A 304 -24.12 -11.91 -10.90
N PRO A 305 -25.02 -11.37 -11.75
CA PRO A 305 -24.85 -10.18 -12.61
C PRO A 305 -24.91 -8.85 -11.84
N VAL A 306 -25.35 -8.88 -10.58
CA VAL A 306 -25.36 -7.74 -9.65
C VAL A 306 -25.00 -8.29 -8.27
N PRO A 307 -24.12 -7.61 -7.50
CA PRO A 307 -23.76 -8.06 -6.17
C PRO A 307 -24.97 -8.14 -5.24
N THR A 308 -25.15 -9.28 -4.57
CA THR A 308 -26.28 -9.52 -3.66
C THR A 308 -26.26 -8.61 -2.43
N ILE A 309 -25.09 -8.11 -2.05
CA ILE A 309 -24.90 -7.19 -0.92
C ILE A 309 -23.93 -6.06 -1.30
N PRO A 310 -23.99 -4.90 -0.61
CA PRO A 310 -23.14 -3.76 -0.92
C PRO A 310 -21.63 -3.97 -0.85
N GLU A 311 -21.17 -4.85 0.03
CA GLU A 311 -19.76 -5.11 0.30
C GLU A 311 -19.08 -5.95 -0.78
N LEU A 312 -19.86 -6.61 -1.65
CA LEU A 312 -19.39 -7.36 -2.82
C LEU A 312 -19.29 -6.51 -4.08
N TRP A 313 -19.34 -5.19 -3.98
CA TRP A 313 -19.01 -4.33 -5.11
C TRP A 313 -17.48 -4.10 -5.14
N PRO A 314 -16.80 -4.37 -6.27
CA PRO A 314 -15.36 -4.14 -6.39
C PRO A 314 -14.95 -2.72 -5.99
N ASN A 315 -13.77 -2.59 -5.38
CA ASN A 315 -13.14 -1.30 -5.12
C ASN A 315 -11.79 -1.23 -5.85
N MET A 316 -11.80 -0.67 -7.06
CA MET A 316 -10.61 -0.49 -7.91
C MET A 316 -9.72 0.69 -7.49
N LYS A 317 -10.02 1.33 -6.35
CA LYS A 317 -9.13 2.30 -5.70
C LYS A 317 -8.28 1.70 -4.58
N ASN A 318 -8.48 0.43 -4.25
CA ASN A 318 -7.61 -0.34 -3.37
C ASN A 318 -6.65 -1.17 -4.22
N ASP A 319 -5.36 -0.90 -4.10
CA ASP A 319 -4.23 -1.59 -4.75
C ASP A 319 -3.57 -2.64 -3.83
N SER A 320 -4.04 -2.74 -2.58
CA SER A 320 -3.61 -3.76 -1.62
C SER A 320 -4.54 -4.96 -1.67
N ASP A 321 -4.66 -5.56 -2.85
CA ASP A 321 -5.67 -6.56 -3.22
C ASP A 321 -5.10 -7.88 -3.78
N HIS A 322 -3.77 -8.02 -3.83
CA HIS A 322 -3.12 -9.29 -4.14
C HIS A 322 -3.58 -10.41 -3.19
N PRO A 323 -3.87 -11.63 -3.68
CA PRO A 323 -3.68 -12.14 -5.05
C PRO A 323 -4.96 -12.12 -5.88
N TRP A 324 -5.81 -11.09 -5.74
CA TRP A 324 -7.10 -11.01 -6.40
C TRP A 324 -7.24 -9.79 -7.32
N HIS A 325 -6.14 -9.12 -7.67
CA HIS A 325 -6.18 -7.89 -8.44
C HIS A 325 -6.83 -8.10 -9.80
N GLU A 326 -6.39 -9.13 -10.54
CA GLU A 326 -6.89 -9.41 -11.88
C GLU A 326 -8.35 -9.87 -11.84
N ALA A 327 -8.67 -10.78 -10.90
CA ALA A 327 -10.04 -11.27 -10.71
C ALA A 327 -11.02 -10.14 -10.32
N LYS A 328 -10.61 -9.24 -9.42
CA LYS A 328 -11.41 -8.08 -9.01
C LYS A 328 -11.61 -7.12 -10.18
N ARG A 329 -10.59 -6.92 -11.03
CA ARG A 329 -10.69 -6.09 -12.23
C ARG A 329 -11.68 -6.66 -13.24
N GLU A 330 -11.60 -7.96 -13.53
CA GLU A 330 -12.54 -8.66 -14.42
C GLU A 330 -13.99 -8.48 -13.93
N LEU A 331 -14.24 -8.72 -12.63
CA LEU A 331 -15.56 -8.50 -12.02
C LEU A 331 -16.01 -7.04 -12.12
N ALA A 332 -15.11 -6.07 -11.94
CA ALA A 332 -15.43 -4.65 -12.06
C ALA A 332 -15.80 -4.27 -13.50
N GLU A 333 -15.13 -4.83 -14.49
CA GLU A 333 -15.41 -4.62 -15.92
C GLU A 333 -16.79 -5.16 -16.30
N ASP A 334 -17.11 -6.40 -15.89
CA ASP A 334 -18.42 -7.03 -16.11
C ASP A 334 -19.57 -6.22 -15.49
N LEU A 335 -19.34 -5.71 -14.28
CA LEU A 335 -20.32 -4.88 -13.57
C LEU A 335 -20.43 -3.45 -14.13
N ARG A 336 -19.47 -3.02 -14.96
CA ARG A 336 -19.26 -1.61 -15.33
C ARG A 336 -19.18 -0.73 -14.08
N GLU A 337 -18.37 -1.16 -13.13
CA GLU A 337 -18.23 -0.60 -11.80
C GLU A 337 -17.65 0.83 -11.83
N LEU A 338 -18.17 1.74 -10.98
CA LEU A 338 -17.83 3.16 -11.06
C LEU A 338 -16.37 3.48 -10.67
N THR A 339 -15.77 2.72 -9.75
CA THR A 339 -14.39 2.94 -9.28
C THR A 339 -13.33 2.61 -10.33
N LEU A 340 -13.71 2.00 -11.47
CA LEU A 340 -12.86 1.93 -12.66
C LEU A 340 -12.49 3.33 -13.17
N LEU A 341 -13.39 4.30 -13.03
CA LEU A 341 -13.22 5.64 -13.57
C LEU A 341 -12.17 6.45 -12.81
N TRP A 342 -11.44 7.28 -13.54
CA TRP A 342 -10.55 8.30 -12.98
C TRP A 342 -11.28 9.19 -11.97
N ARG A 343 -10.65 9.44 -10.81
CA ARG A 343 -11.16 10.25 -9.69
C ARG A 343 -12.43 9.78 -8.98
N VAL A 344 -13.03 8.65 -9.36
CA VAL A 344 -14.22 8.14 -8.66
C VAL A 344 -13.84 7.24 -7.50
N SER A 345 -13.99 7.74 -6.27
CA SER A 345 -13.72 6.98 -5.05
C SER A 345 -14.86 6.01 -4.69
N ALA A 346 -14.59 5.03 -3.83
CA ALA A 346 -15.62 4.16 -3.26
C ALA A 346 -16.75 4.95 -2.58
N ALA A 347 -16.44 6.06 -1.89
CA ALA A 347 -17.44 6.92 -1.28
C ALA A 347 -18.33 7.62 -2.34
N MET A 348 -17.76 8.08 -3.44
CA MET A 348 -18.54 8.63 -4.57
C MET A 348 -19.45 7.56 -5.17
N ARG A 349 -18.93 6.34 -5.35
CA ARG A 349 -19.67 5.16 -5.81
C ARG A 349 -20.84 4.83 -4.89
N ASP A 350 -20.65 4.80 -3.57
CA ASP A 350 -21.71 4.48 -2.62
C ASP A 350 -22.83 5.54 -2.63
N ARG A 351 -22.47 6.83 -2.72
CA ARG A 351 -23.45 7.91 -2.92
C ARG A 351 -24.22 7.76 -4.22
N ALA A 352 -23.55 7.33 -5.30
CA ALA A 352 -24.18 7.10 -6.59
C ALA A 352 -25.23 5.96 -6.50
N ARG A 353 -24.86 4.85 -5.84
CA ARG A 353 -25.75 3.71 -5.59
C ARG A 353 -26.95 4.09 -4.74
N GLY A 354 -26.77 4.93 -3.72
CA GLY A 354 -27.88 5.48 -2.92
C GLY A 354 -28.89 6.31 -3.74
N ARG A 355 -28.49 6.76 -4.93
CA ARG A 355 -29.35 7.47 -5.91
C ARG A 355 -29.78 6.58 -7.09
N GLY A 356 -29.60 5.27 -6.97
CA GLY A 356 -30.00 4.29 -7.99
C GLY A 356 -29.10 4.26 -9.23
N VAL A 357 -27.83 4.68 -9.13
CA VAL A 357 -26.83 4.53 -10.19
C VAL A 357 -25.79 3.51 -9.76
N THR A 358 -25.64 2.43 -10.52
CA THR A 358 -24.70 1.33 -10.18
C THR A 358 -23.64 1.09 -11.24
N ARG A 359 -23.70 1.80 -12.38
CA ARG A 359 -22.81 1.59 -13.52
C ARG A 359 -22.23 2.91 -14.01
N TRP A 360 -20.98 2.88 -14.47
CA TRP A 360 -20.32 4.08 -14.99
C TRP A 360 -20.93 4.59 -16.30
N ASP A 361 -21.63 3.73 -17.06
CA ASP A 361 -22.24 4.05 -18.35
C ASP A 361 -23.66 4.66 -18.22
N ASP A 362 -24.16 4.85 -17.00
CA ASP A 362 -25.46 5.50 -16.75
C ASP A 362 -25.45 6.96 -17.26
N PRO A 363 -26.45 7.40 -18.06
CA PRO A 363 -26.46 8.72 -18.67
C PRO A 363 -26.48 9.88 -17.67
N ARG A 364 -26.85 9.64 -16.41
CA ARG A 364 -26.87 10.65 -15.34
C ARG A 364 -25.48 11.01 -14.83
N ILE A 365 -24.49 10.14 -15.03
CA ILE A 365 -23.15 10.33 -14.46
C ILE A 365 -22.41 11.42 -15.23
N SER A 366 -22.03 12.46 -14.50
CA SER A 366 -21.15 13.57 -14.89
C SER A 366 -20.28 13.98 -13.70
N ALA A 367 -19.28 14.82 -13.95
CA ALA A 367 -18.43 15.39 -12.91
C ALA A 367 -19.25 16.13 -11.85
N ASP A 368 -20.16 17.00 -12.28
CA ASP A 368 -21.05 17.76 -11.40
C ASP A 368 -21.93 16.84 -10.55
N TRP A 369 -22.54 15.83 -11.16
CA TRP A 369 -23.43 14.89 -10.46
C TRP A 369 -22.71 14.08 -9.38
N LEU A 370 -21.45 13.68 -9.65
CA LEU A 370 -20.58 12.98 -8.70
C LEU A 370 -19.92 13.90 -7.67
N GLY A 371 -19.99 15.22 -7.87
CA GLY A 371 -19.34 16.23 -7.04
C GLY A 371 -17.82 16.25 -7.22
N ILE A 372 -17.33 15.99 -8.42
CA ILE A 372 -15.92 16.16 -8.78
C ILE A 372 -15.66 17.66 -8.96
N THR A 373 -14.74 18.20 -8.16
CA THR A 373 -14.38 19.62 -8.15
C THR A 373 -12.92 19.81 -8.55
N GLY A 374 -12.56 21.03 -8.97
CA GLY A 374 -11.23 21.39 -9.46
C GLY A 374 -11.34 22.24 -10.71
N GLU A 375 -10.27 22.94 -11.08
CA GLU A 375 -10.27 23.82 -12.24
C GLU A 375 -10.36 23.03 -13.56
N THR A 376 -9.59 21.95 -13.69
CA THR A 376 -9.51 21.13 -14.91
C THR A 376 -10.22 19.78 -14.80
N TYR A 377 -10.37 19.26 -13.58
CA TYR A 377 -10.85 17.89 -13.35
C TYR A 377 -12.27 17.61 -13.85
N PRO A 378 -13.25 18.53 -13.71
CA PRO A 378 -14.60 18.28 -14.21
C PRO A 378 -14.64 18.09 -15.73
N ALA A 379 -14.00 19.00 -16.48
CA ALA A 379 -13.96 18.93 -17.94
C ALA A 379 -13.26 17.66 -18.44
N MET A 380 -12.14 17.28 -17.81
CA MET A 380 -11.44 16.05 -18.14
C MET A 380 -12.28 14.80 -17.87
N PHE A 381 -12.97 14.75 -16.73
CA PHE A 381 -13.82 13.63 -16.37
C PHE A 381 -15.00 13.49 -17.33
N ASP A 382 -15.69 14.59 -17.63
CA ASP A 382 -16.83 14.59 -18.54
C ASP A 382 -16.41 14.20 -19.97
N ALA A 383 -15.26 14.65 -20.45
CA ALA A 383 -14.70 14.21 -21.73
C ALA A 383 -14.41 12.69 -21.74
N LEU A 384 -13.79 12.18 -20.67
CA LEU A 384 -13.46 10.76 -20.52
C LEU A 384 -14.73 9.90 -20.49
N ILE A 385 -15.79 10.37 -19.85
CA ILE A 385 -17.07 9.69 -19.83
C ILE A 385 -17.76 9.73 -21.20
N ALA A 386 -17.80 10.91 -21.83
CA ALA A 386 -18.45 11.11 -23.12
C ALA A 386 -17.86 10.20 -24.21
N VAL A 387 -16.53 10.15 -24.35
CA VAL A 387 -15.87 9.32 -25.37
C VAL A 387 -16.17 7.82 -25.22
N ASN A 388 -16.46 7.39 -23.99
CA ASN A 388 -16.74 6.01 -23.64
C ASN A 388 -18.22 5.60 -23.73
N ARG A 389 -19.14 6.56 -23.82
CA ARG A 389 -20.57 6.32 -24.03
C ARG A 389 -21.00 6.53 -25.47
N GLU A 390 -20.43 7.53 -26.12
CA GLU A 390 -20.90 8.01 -27.41
C GLU A 390 -20.29 7.25 -28.57
N THR A 391 -21.04 7.18 -29.67
CA THR A 391 -20.53 6.82 -30.99
C THR A 391 -19.81 8.01 -31.63
N GLY A 392 -18.75 7.77 -32.41
CA GLY A 392 -17.95 8.82 -33.04
C GLY A 392 -16.45 8.52 -33.01
N PRO A 393 -15.57 9.52 -33.22
CA PRO A 393 -14.12 9.35 -33.14
C PRO A 393 -13.70 8.72 -31.81
N ALA A 394 -12.78 7.76 -31.89
CA ALA A 394 -12.27 7.05 -30.72
C ALA A 394 -11.33 7.92 -29.88
N LEU A 395 -10.66 8.91 -30.49
CA LEU A 395 -9.81 9.89 -29.82
C LEU A 395 -10.42 11.29 -29.96
N ARG A 396 -10.39 12.06 -28.87
CA ARG A 396 -10.88 13.44 -28.80
C ARG A 396 -9.92 14.29 -27.96
N PRO A 397 -9.91 15.63 -28.10
CA PRO A 397 -10.69 16.44 -29.07
C PRO A 397 -10.16 16.29 -30.50
N ALA A 398 -10.91 16.77 -31.50
CA ALA A 398 -10.48 16.75 -32.91
C ALA A 398 -9.33 17.74 -33.20
N HIS A 399 -9.15 18.75 -32.35
CA HIS A 399 -8.04 19.69 -32.44
C HIS A 399 -7.45 19.98 -31.07
N ILE A 400 -6.12 20.03 -30.97
CA ILE A 400 -5.38 20.27 -29.72
C ILE A 400 -4.57 21.57 -29.81
N ASP A 401 -5.09 22.66 -29.26
CA ASP A 401 -4.37 23.94 -29.23
C ASP A 401 -3.33 24.04 -28.09
N ALA A 402 -3.35 23.10 -27.15
CA ALA A 402 -2.50 23.14 -25.97
C ALA A 402 -1.01 23.00 -26.34
N ASP A 403 -0.22 24.02 -25.96
CA ASP A 403 1.24 24.09 -26.13
C ASP A 403 1.74 23.75 -27.55
N ASP A 404 0.92 24.07 -28.57
CA ASP A 404 1.06 23.66 -29.97
C ASP A 404 2.45 23.93 -30.57
N GLY A 405 3.02 25.10 -30.28
CA GLY A 405 4.31 25.56 -30.77
C GLY A 405 5.50 24.78 -30.20
N ARG A 406 5.29 23.88 -29.23
CA ARG A 406 6.35 23.10 -28.60
C ARG A 406 6.33 21.61 -28.92
N TRP A 407 5.25 21.05 -29.46
CA TRP A 407 5.21 19.62 -29.74
C TRP A 407 4.71 19.28 -31.14
N ARG A 408 3.94 20.14 -31.81
CA ARG A 408 3.43 19.84 -33.16
C ARG A 408 4.54 19.73 -34.20
N VAL A 409 5.47 20.69 -34.17
CA VAL A 409 6.66 20.68 -35.01
C VAL A 409 7.75 19.90 -34.29
N ARG A 410 8.25 18.87 -34.96
CA ARG A 410 9.38 18.07 -34.46
C ARG A 410 10.59 18.97 -34.24
N ALA A 411 11.17 18.92 -33.04
CA ALA A 411 12.48 19.52 -32.79
C ALA A 411 13.56 18.78 -33.60
N PRO A 412 14.75 19.40 -33.79
CA PRO A 412 15.88 18.73 -34.44
C PRO A 412 16.27 17.41 -33.77
N LEU A 413 16.06 17.30 -32.46
CA LEU A 413 16.22 16.07 -31.70
C LEU A 413 15.09 15.95 -30.68
N GLU A 414 14.31 14.88 -30.82
CA GLU A 414 13.28 14.47 -29.86
C GLU A 414 13.62 13.10 -29.33
N LEU A 415 13.52 12.96 -28.00
CA LEU A 415 13.86 11.76 -27.26
C LEU A 415 12.66 11.39 -26.39
N TYR A 416 12.33 10.11 -26.34
CA TYR A 416 11.26 9.56 -25.52
C TYR A 416 11.92 8.75 -24.43
N VAL A 417 11.76 9.20 -23.19
CA VAL A 417 12.58 8.76 -22.05
C VAL A 417 11.68 8.22 -20.96
N ASP A 418 12.04 7.04 -20.46
CA ASP A 418 11.37 6.36 -19.37
C ASP A 418 12.41 5.77 -18.40
N PHE A 419 12.15 5.89 -17.10
CA PHE A 419 13.07 5.46 -16.04
C PHE A 419 12.49 4.31 -15.23
N GLU A 420 13.31 3.28 -15.01
CA GLU A 420 13.03 2.27 -14.00
C GLU A 420 13.79 2.58 -12.71
N THR A 421 13.10 2.44 -11.58
CA THR A 421 13.62 2.85 -10.27
C THR A 421 13.43 1.80 -9.20
N VAL A 422 14.37 1.79 -8.25
CA VAL A 422 14.23 1.06 -6.98
C VAL A 422 14.14 2.07 -5.83
N ASN A 423 13.54 1.65 -4.72
CA ASN A 423 13.44 2.44 -3.50
C ASN A 423 14.19 1.79 -2.32
N ASP A 424 14.07 2.41 -1.14
CA ASP A 424 14.78 2.00 0.08
C ASP A 424 14.13 0.80 0.81
N LEU A 425 13.26 0.04 0.15
CA LEU A 425 12.63 -1.16 0.74
C LEU A 425 13.51 -2.41 0.63
N ASN A 426 14.54 -2.43 -0.22
CA ASN A 426 15.54 -3.49 -0.20
C ASN A 426 16.64 -3.18 0.82
N ASP A 427 16.32 -3.46 2.08
CA ASP A 427 17.21 -3.24 3.22
C ASP A 427 17.96 -4.56 3.54
N ASP A 428 19.28 -4.48 3.71
CA ASP A 428 20.10 -5.62 4.17
C ASP A 428 20.19 -5.67 5.71
N PHE A 429 19.72 -4.62 6.38
CA PHE A 429 19.75 -4.38 7.81
C PHE A 429 21.16 -4.32 8.43
N ALA A 430 22.21 -4.11 7.62
CA ALA A 430 23.59 -4.01 8.11
C ALA A 430 23.81 -2.77 9.00
N THR A 431 23.00 -1.72 8.84
CA THR A 431 23.07 -0.48 9.62
C THR A 431 22.02 -0.38 10.72
N PHE A 432 21.25 -1.45 10.97
CA PHE A 432 20.21 -1.46 12.00
C PHE A 432 20.78 -0.99 13.36
N PRO A 433 20.12 -0.09 14.12
CA PRO A 433 18.71 0.35 14.00
C PRO A 433 18.44 1.43 12.96
N ARG A 434 19.45 1.98 12.28
CA ARG A 434 19.23 2.93 11.19
C ARG A 434 18.76 2.19 9.94
N LYS A 435 17.73 2.72 9.28
CA LYS A 435 17.21 2.19 8.02
C LYS A 435 18.32 2.15 6.97
N GLY A 436 18.42 1.03 6.27
CA GLY A 436 19.24 0.87 5.09
C GLY A 436 18.41 1.05 3.81
N GLY A 437 18.82 0.35 2.77
CA GLY A 437 18.23 0.45 1.44
C GLY A 437 18.56 1.77 0.74
N GLN A 438 18.39 1.79 -0.58
CA GLN A 438 18.76 2.94 -1.39
C GLN A 438 17.80 3.13 -2.56
N SER A 439 17.22 4.33 -2.68
CA SER A 439 16.51 4.74 -3.89
C SER A 439 17.50 5.07 -5.00
N LEU A 440 17.28 4.52 -6.20
CA LEU A 440 18.13 4.69 -7.39
C LEU A 440 17.28 4.64 -8.67
N ILE A 441 17.73 5.33 -9.70
CA ILE A 441 17.43 4.98 -11.10
C ILE A 441 18.38 3.85 -11.48
N PHE A 442 17.85 2.70 -11.90
CA PHE A 442 18.69 1.55 -12.28
C PHE A 442 18.65 1.25 -13.78
N GLN A 443 17.67 1.79 -14.50
CA GLN A 443 17.59 1.66 -15.95
C GLN A 443 16.98 2.93 -16.58
N VAL A 444 17.53 3.33 -17.72
CA VAL A 444 17.03 4.43 -18.53
C VAL A 444 16.79 3.92 -19.94
N GLY A 445 15.55 4.05 -20.39
CA GLY A 445 15.15 3.87 -21.78
C GLY A 445 15.21 5.19 -22.51
N CYS A 446 15.73 5.19 -23.74
CA CYS A 446 15.84 6.38 -24.56
C CYS A 446 15.59 6.02 -26.03
N GLY A 447 14.42 6.39 -26.53
CA GLY A 447 14.03 6.19 -27.92
C GLY A 447 14.07 7.47 -28.75
N THR A 448 14.36 7.35 -30.05
CA THR A 448 14.28 8.45 -31.01
C THR A 448 13.91 7.94 -32.40
N TYR A 449 13.50 8.84 -33.29
CA TYR A 449 13.34 8.54 -34.71
C TYR A 449 14.50 9.14 -35.51
N ALA A 450 15.26 8.29 -36.20
CA ALA A 450 16.30 8.70 -37.15
C ALA A 450 15.91 8.23 -38.55
N ASP A 451 15.83 9.15 -39.51
CA ASP A 451 15.44 8.86 -40.90
C ASP A 451 14.12 8.05 -41.03
N GLY A 452 13.19 8.27 -40.10
CA GLY A 452 11.90 7.58 -40.05
C GLY A 452 11.94 6.17 -39.42
N ALA A 453 13.12 5.70 -39.00
CA ALA A 453 13.28 4.44 -38.26
C ALA A 453 13.39 4.69 -36.76
N TRP A 454 12.82 3.77 -35.96
CA TRP A 454 12.95 3.78 -34.51
C TRP A 454 14.36 3.33 -34.10
N GLU A 455 15.09 4.20 -33.41
CA GLU A 455 16.35 3.88 -32.74
C GLU A 455 16.09 3.87 -31.22
N PHE A 456 16.46 2.78 -30.55
CA PHE A 456 16.35 2.65 -29.10
C PHE A 456 17.71 2.37 -28.46
N ALA A 457 18.00 3.09 -27.39
CA ALA A 457 19.15 2.85 -26.53
C ALA A 457 18.68 2.65 -25.09
N GLN A 458 19.26 1.66 -24.43
CA GLN A 458 19.00 1.35 -23.04
C GLN A 458 20.28 1.39 -22.23
N PHE A 459 20.20 1.96 -21.05
CA PHE A 459 21.29 2.08 -20.10
C PHE A 459 20.86 1.40 -18.81
N THR A 460 21.56 0.36 -18.39
CA THR A 460 21.27 -0.37 -17.16
C THR A 460 22.48 -0.24 -16.24
N ALA A 461 22.26 0.15 -14.99
CA ALA A 461 23.31 0.18 -13.99
C ALA A 461 23.90 -1.24 -13.85
N ARG A 462 25.22 -1.36 -13.64
CA ARG A 462 25.85 -2.68 -13.46
C ARG A 462 25.48 -3.35 -12.12
N SER A 463 25.12 -2.55 -11.12
CA SER A 463 24.67 -2.96 -9.79
C SER A 463 23.73 -1.91 -9.20
N LEU A 464 22.95 -2.29 -8.17
CA LEU A 464 22.08 -1.36 -7.45
C LEU A 464 22.86 -0.55 -6.41
N THR A 465 23.78 0.29 -6.88
CA THR A 465 24.60 1.18 -6.04
C THR A 465 24.58 2.61 -6.58
N PRO A 466 24.78 3.64 -5.73
CA PRO A 466 24.87 5.02 -6.19
C PRO A 466 25.96 5.22 -7.24
N ALA A 467 27.13 4.57 -7.10
CA ALA A 467 28.22 4.70 -8.06
C ALA A 467 27.83 4.16 -9.45
N ALA A 468 27.18 3.00 -9.50
CA ALA A 468 26.71 2.41 -10.77
C ALA A 468 25.56 3.20 -11.40
N GLU A 469 24.66 3.79 -10.60
CA GLU A 469 23.66 4.75 -11.08
C GLU A 469 24.34 5.95 -11.76
N ALA A 470 25.35 6.55 -11.12
CA ALA A 470 26.04 7.70 -11.69
C ALA A 470 26.77 7.38 -13.00
N GLU A 471 27.46 6.23 -13.07
CA GLU A 471 28.11 5.74 -14.28
C GLU A 471 27.11 5.52 -15.43
N MET A 472 25.95 4.92 -15.13
CA MET A 472 24.87 4.71 -16.10
C MET A 472 24.30 6.04 -16.61
N ILE A 473 24.06 7.01 -15.72
CA ILE A 473 23.56 8.34 -16.10
C ILE A 473 24.60 9.09 -16.94
N ASP A 474 25.90 9.02 -16.60
CA ASP A 474 26.97 9.59 -17.42
C ASP A 474 26.97 9.00 -18.84
N ALA A 475 26.80 7.68 -18.96
CA ALA A 475 26.72 7.00 -20.26
C ALA A 475 25.49 7.43 -21.07
N TRP A 476 24.33 7.55 -20.42
CA TRP A 476 23.11 8.05 -21.05
C TRP A 476 23.29 9.50 -21.53
N LEU A 477 23.81 10.40 -20.69
CA LEU A 477 24.05 11.79 -21.06
C LEU A 477 25.08 11.93 -22.19
N ALA A 478 26.11 11.08 -22.22
CA ALA A 478 27.06 11.03 -23.32
C ALA A 478 26.40 10.60 -24.64
N HIS A 479 25.45 9.65 -24.58
CA HIS A 479 24.63 9.27 -25.72
C HIS A 479 23.74 10.43 -26.20
N LEU A 480 23.08 11.15 -25.29
CA LEU A 480 22.30 12.34 -25.64
C LEU A 480 23.17 13.40 -26.32
N ALA A 481 24.38 13.64 -25.81
CA ALA A 481 25.32 14.59 -26.41
C ALA A 481 25.79 14.14 -27.81
N ALA A 482 25.94 12.83 -28.04
CA ALA A 482 26.28 12.29 -29.35
C ALA A 482 25.14 12.48 -30.36
N LEU A 483 23.90 12.23 -29.96
CA LEU A 483 22.72 12.49 -30.78
C LEU A 483 22.57 13.99 -31.07
N ALA A 484 22.73 14.85 -30.06
CA ALA A 484 22.66 16.30 -30.24
C ALA A 484 23.68 16.79 -31.29
N ARG A 485 24.91 16.28 -31.26
CA ARG A 485 25.93 16.60 -32.28
C ARG A 485 25.53 16.11 -33.66
N ARG A 486 24.95 14.91 -33.79
CA ARG A 486 24.44 14.38 -35.07
C ARG A 486 23.38 15.29 -35.69
N THR A 487 22.57 15.96 -34.87
CA THR A 487 21.47 16.83 -35.30
C THR A 487 21.84 18.32 -35.33
N GLY A 488 23.12 18.66 -35.14
CA GLY A 488 23.61 20.05 -35.17
C GLY A 488 23.26 20.90 -33.94
N LEU A 489 22.84 20.28 -32.83
CA LEU A 489 22.56 20.95 -31.56
C LEU A 489 23.86 21.12 -30.73
N GLY A 490 23.85 22.08 -29.80
CA GLY A 490 25.01 22.42 -28.95
C GLY A 490 25.29 21.39 -27.86
N GLY A 491 24.26 20.68 -27.38
CA GLY A 491 24.41 19.57 -26.45
C GLY A 491 23.08 18.96 -26.00
N ALA A 492 23.16 18.07 -25.01
CA ALA A 492 21.99 17.36 -24.48
C ALA A 492 20.90 18.29 -23.90
N ALA A 493 21.28 19.47 -23.39
CA ALA A 493 20.35 20.47 -22.86
C ALA A 493 19.44 21.09 -23.93
N ASP A 494 19.84 21.03 -25.21
CA ASP A 494 19.08 21.58 -26.34
C ASP A 494 18.12 20.55 -26.95
N ALA A 495 18.22 19.29 -26.52
CA ALA A 495 17.33 18.22 -26.96
C ALA A 495 15.99 18.28 -26.20
N ARG A 496 14.90 17.87 -26.87
CA ARG A 496 13.59 17.78 -26.24
C ARG A 496 13.38 16.36 -25.73
N LEU A 497 13.22 16.21 -24.42
CA LEU A 497 13.02 14.92 -23.75
C LEU A 497 11.56 14.79 -23.34
N PHE A 498 10.78 14.04 -24.11
CA PHE A 498 9.42 13.68 -23.76
C PHE A 498 9.42 12.59 -22.68
N HIS A 499 8.54 12.79 -21.71
CA HIS A 499 8.22 11.80 -20.68
C HIS A 499 6.70 11.82 -20.44
N TRP A 500 6.14 10.71 -19.92
CA TRP A 500 4.69 10.65 -19.76
C TRP A 500 4.22 11.49 -18.58
N SER A 501 4.85 11.38 -17.42
CA SER A 501 4.42 12.07 -16.18
C SER A 501 5.62 12.57 -15.39
N ALA A 502 5.44 13.39 -14.37
CA ALA A 502 6.57 13.99 -13.63
C ALA A 502 7.59 13.03 -12.97
N ALA A 503 7.40 11.70 -13.02
CA ALA A 503 8.28 10.71 -12.39
C ALA A 503 9.76 10.91 -12.75
N GLU A 504 10.12 11.01 -14.03
CA GLU A 504 11.50 11.14 -14.50
C GLU A 504 12.16 12.39 -13.92
N THR A 505 11.45 13.53 -13.94
CA THR A 505 11.95 14.80 -13.40
C THR A 505 12.12 14.76 -11.88
N VAL A 506 11.18 14.11 -11.17
CA VAL A 506 11.25 13.93 -9.71
C VAL A 506 12.46 13.07 -9.32
N PHE A 507 12.69 11.95 -10.00
CA PHE A 507 13.81 11.07 -9.71
C PHE A 507 15.16 11.66 -10.15
N MET A 508 15.22 12.37 -11.27
CA MET A 508 16.46 12.99 -11.74
C MET A 508 16.87 14.19 -10.88
N GLU A 509 15.94 15.08 -10.56
CA GLU A 509 16.27 16.39 -9.96
C GLU A 509 15.30 16.92 -8.90
N GLY A 510 14.01 16.60 -8.95
CA GLY A 510 13.00 17.24 -8.11
C GLY A 510 12.91 16.75 -6.65
N ALA A 511 13.21 15.48 -6.38
CA ALA A 511 13.13 14.90 -5.04
C ALA A 511 14.31 15.30 -4.14
N TYR A 512 14.10 15.27 -2.81
CA TYR A 512 15.18 15.52 -1.83
C TYR A 512 16.32 14.50 -1.93
N ASN A 513 15.99 13.29 -2.38
CA ASN A 513 16.90 12.22 -2.75
C ASN A 513 16.79 11.97 -4.25
N SER A 514 16.84 13.00 -5.10
CA SER A 514 17.00 12.81 -6.54
C SER A 514 18.40 12.32 -6.88
N ALA A 515 18.61 11.82 -8.10
CA ALA A 515 19.93 11.41 -8.57
C ALA A 515 20.92 12.60 -8.51
N ARG A 516 20.49 13.80 -8.91
CA ARG A 516 21.30 15.03 -8.80
C ARG A 516 21.68 15.37 -7.35
N ALA A 517 20.76 15.14 -6.40
CA ALA A 517 21.04 15.36 -4.97
C ALA A 517 21.99 14.30 -4.39
N ARG A 518 21.95 13.06 -4.90
CA ARG A 518 22.90 11.99 -4.52
C ARG A 518 24.30 12.22 -5.09
N HIS A 519 24.41 12.84 -6.26
CA HIS A 519 25.65 12.98 -7.04
C HIS A 519 25.98 14.45 -7.38
N PRO A 520 26.10 15.35 -6.39
CA PRO A 520 26.31 16.78 -6.64
C PRO A 520 27.63 17.07 -7.38
N GLU A 521 28.63 16.20 -7.23
CA GLU A 521 29.95 16.32 -7.85
C GLU A 521 29.94 16.08 -9.37
N ARG A 522 28.90 15.42 -9.91
CA ARG A 522 28.82 15.09 -11.34
C ARG A 522 28.48 16.29 -12.22
N GLY A 523 27.84 17.31 -11.66
CA GLY A 523 27.55 18.55 -12.38
C GLY A 523 26.72 18.36 -13.65
N TRP A 524 25.80 17.39 -13.68
CA TRP A 524 24.98 17.09 -14.86
C TRP A 524 24.22 18.33 -15.37
N PRO A 525 24.06 18.50 -16.69
CA PRO A 525 23.34 19.65 -17.26
C PRO A 525 21.85 19.59 -16.88
N LEU A 526 21.16 20.74 -16.97
CA LEU A 526 19.70 20.75 -16.97
C LEU A 526 19.20 20.19 -18.30
N LEU A 527 18.13 19.40 -18.27
CA LEU A 527 17.58 18.73 -19.46
C LEU A 527 16.28 19.39 -19.90
N GLY A 528 16.03 19.37 -21.21
CA GLY A 528 14.84 19.94 -21.84
C GLY A 528 13.60 19.03 -21.72
N TRP A 529 13.18 18.73 -20.49
CA TRP A 529 12.02 17.87 -20.22
C TRP A 529 10.69 18.44 -20.75
N TYR A 530 9.85 17.56 -21.29
CA TYR A 530 8.51 17.86 -21.77
C TYR A 530 7.50 16.82 -21.27
N ASP A 531 6.62 17.25 -20.37
CA ASP A 531 5.57 16.42 -19.76
C ASP A 531 4.35 16.28 -20.69
N LEU A 532 4.19 15.10 -21.32
CA LEU A 532 3.08 14.84 -22.24
C LEU A 532 1.72 14.83 -21.55
N LEU A 533 1.64 14.26 -20.34
CA LEU A 533 0.39 14.12 -19.62
C LEU A 533 -0.17 15.48 -19.21
N GLU A 534 0.64 16.33 -18.58
CA GLU A 534 0.14 17.62 -18.11
C GLU A 534 0.01 18.66 -19.24
N ARG A 535 0.99 18.72 -20.16
CA ARG A 535 1.01 19.79 -21.19
C ARG A 535 0.09 19.53 -22.37
N ILE A 536 -0.26 18.27 -22.65
CA ILE A 536 -1.11 17.90 -23.78
C ILE A 536 -2.39 17.25 -23.28
N VAL A 537 -2.28 16.11 -22.59
CA VAL A 537 -3.43 15.26 -22.26
C VAL A 537 -4.39 15.95 -21.29
N HIS A 538 -3.89 16.51 -20.20
CA HIS A 538 -4.71 17.23 -19.22
C HIS A 538 -5.08 18.64 -19.66
N ALA A 539 -4.23 19.30 -20.46
CA ALA A 539 -4.47 20.66 -20.93
C ALA A 539 -5.58 20.75 -21.98
N ALA A 540 -5.69 19.75 -22.87
CA ALA A 540 -6.70 19.70 -23.93
C ALA A 540 -7.73 18.56 -23.77
N PRO A 541 -8.00 18.12 -22.52
CA PRO A 541 -8.68 16.85 -22.22
C PRO A 541 -8.59 15.75 -23.28
N VAL A 542 -7.39 15.27 -23.60
CA VAL A 542 -7.18 14.21 -24.59
C VAL A 542 -7.68 12.89 -24.03
N VAL A 543 -8.70 12.30 -24.66
CA VAL A 543 -9.39 11.11 -24.18
C VAL A 543 -9.55 10.09 -25.29
N VAL A 544 -9.46 8.81 -24.91
CA VAL A 544 -9.55 7.69 -25.85
C VAL A 544 -10.63 6.72 -25.39
N ARG A 545 -11.53 6.33 -26.30
CA ARG A 545 -12.55 5.31 -26.05
C ARG A 545 -11.85 4.01 -25.64
N GLY A 546 -12.36 3.39 -24.57
CA GLY A 546 -11.75 2.24 -23.89
C GLY A 546 -10.92 2.63 -22.67
N ALA A 547 -10.27 3.79 -22.66
CA ALA A 547 -9.49 4.24 -21.49
C ALA A 547 -10.42 4.68 -20.35
N ARG A 548 -10.07 4.31 -19.11
CA ARG A 548 -10.78 4.72 -17.88
C ARG A 548 -9.94 5.65 -16.99
N SER A 549 -8.69 5.87 -17.37
CA SER A 549 -7.71 6.76 -16.73
C SER A 549 -6.75 7.32 -17.77
N PHE A 550 -5.89 8.26 -17.36
CA PHE A 550 -4.93 8.96 -18.22
C PHE A 550 -3.49 8.42 -18.08
N GLY A 551 -3.29 7.27 -17.44
CA GLY A 551 -1.97 6.62 -17.41
C GLY A 551 -1.57 6.11 -18.79
N LEU A 552 -0.27 6.10 -19.11
CA LEU A 552 0.27 5.72 -20.42
C LEU A 552 -0.31 4.39 -20.90
N LYS A 553 -0.23 3.35 -20.06
CA LYS A 553 -0.76 2.01 -20.34
C LYS A 553 -2.26 2.00 -20.66
N ALA A 554 -3.07 2.82 -19.97
CA ALA A 554 -4.51 2.89 -20.22
C ALA A 554 -4.81 3.59 -21.55
N VAL A 555 -4.12 4.70 -21.84
CA VAL A 555 -4.29 5.47 -23.08
C VAL A 555 -3.79 4.67 -24.29
N ALA A 556 -2.57 4.14 -24.23
CA ALA A 556 -1.96 3.41 -25.33
C ALA A 556 -2.70 2.10 -25.65
N ARG A 557 -3.15 1.32 -24.65
CA ARG A 557 -3.99 0.12 -24.91
C ARG A 557 -5.30 0.49 -25.60
N ALA A 558 -5.92 1.59 -25.21
CA ALA A 558 -7.12 2.11 -25.86
C ALA A 558 -6.85 2.59 -27.30
N MET A 559 -5.72 3.24 -27.54
CA MET A 559 -5.31 3.65 -28.90
C MET A 559 -5.01 2.43 -29.79
N LYS A 560 -4.34 1.42 -29.25
CA LYS A 560 -4.04 0.16 -29.97
C LYS A 560 -5.31 -0.60 -30.35
N SER A 561 -6.27 -0.72 -29.43
CA SER A 561 -7.55 -1.41 -29.71
C SER A 561 -8.39 -0.73 -30.81
N HIS A 562 -8.09 0.55 -31.09
CA HIS A 562 -8.68 1.32 -32.17
C HIS A 562 -7.78 1.45 -33.41
N GLY A 563 -6.62 0.80 -33.45
CA GLY A 563 -5.69 0.82 -34.58
C GLY A 563 -4.99 2.16 -34.81
N LEU A 564 -4.90 3.01 -33.77
CA LEU A 564 -4.24 4.32 -33.83
C LEU A 564 -2.72 4.24 -33.62
N ILE A 565 -2.27 3.20 -32.90
CA ILE A 565 -0.86 2.88 -32.65
C ILE A 565 -0.62 1.39 -32.87
N GLU A 566 0.66 0.97 -32.96
CA GLU A 566 1.03 -0.40 -33.31
C GLU A 566 1.55 -1.22 -32.14
N THR A 567 2.22 -0.57 -31.20
CA THR A 567 2.92 -1.25 -30.10
C THR A 567 1.96 -1.60 -28.96
N GLU A 568 2.18 -2.76 -28.34
CA GLU A 568 1.45 -3.23 -27.15
C GLU A 568 2.36 -3.96 -26.17
N TRP A 569 1.98 -3.93 -24.88
CA TRP A 569 2.59 -4.78 -23.86
C TRP A 569 2.13 -6.22 -24.05
N GLY A 570 3.06 -7.18 -23.99
CA GLY A 570 2.71 -8.60 -23.88
C GLY A 570 2.09 -8.95 -22.52
N GLU A 571 1.73 -10.22 -22.35
CA GLU A 571 1.49 -10.80 -21.04
C GLU A 571 2.84 -11.01 -20.33
N GLY A 572 2.96 -10.75 -19.02
CA GLY A 572 4.11 -11.26 -18.25
C GLY A 572 4.78 -10.35 -17.20
N LEU A 573 4.65 -9.01 -17.23
CA LEU A 573 5.12 -8.17 -16.11
C LEU A 573 4.04 -7.28 -15.51
N ALA A 574 4.03 -7.33 -14.18
CA ALA A 574 3.23 -6.57 -13.25
C ALA A 574 3.83 -5.18 -13.04
N ASP A 575 3.48 -4.20 -13.89
CA ASP A 575 3.68 -2.76 -13.66
C ASP A 575 5.06 -2.29 -13.12
N GLY A 576 5.16 -1.03 -12.67
CA GLY A 576 6.43 -0.48 -12.16
C GLY A 576 6.87 -1.10 -10.82
N THR A 577 5.95 -1.63 -10.00
CA THR A 577 6.31 -2.28 -8.73
C THR A 577 6.85 -3.69 -8.94
N GLY A 578 6.34 -4.42 -9.94
CA GLY A 578 6.95 -5.68 -10.33
C GLY A 578 8.31 -5.48 -10.97
N ALA A 579 8.50 -4.49 -11.84
CA ALA A 579 9.82 -4.15 -12.39
C ALA A 579 10.85 -3.89 -11.28
N MET A 580 10.46 -3.18 -10.23
CA MET A 580 11.28 -2.95 -9.03
C MET A 580 11.62 -4.26 -8.30
N ALA A 581 10.64 -5.14 -8.08
CA ALA A 581 10.86 -6.45 -7.45
C ALA A 581 11.80 -7.33 -8.29
N GLY A 582 11.59 -7.35 -9.60
CA GLY A 582 12.44 -8.05 -10.56
C GLY A 582 13.87 -7.54 -10.55
N ALA A 583 14.08 -6.23 -10.46
CA ALA A 583 15.42 -5.64 -10.36
C ALA A 583 16.15 -6.05 -9.07
N TRP A 584 15.46 -6.11 -7.92
CA TRP A 584 16.06 -6.62 -6.69
C TRP A 584 16.40 -8.11 -6.78
N ALA A 585 15.51 -8.92 -7.33
CA ALA A 585 15.77 -10.33 -7.55
C ALA A 585 16.96 -10.56 -8.50
N ALA A 586 17.07 -9.76 -9.58
CA ALA A 586 18.20 -9.80 -10.49
C ALA A 586 19.51 -9.38 -9.81
N ALA A 587 19.47 -8.36 -8.95
CA ALA A 587 20.64 -7.94 -8.18
C ALA A 587 21.15 -9.05 -7.23
N ASP A 588 20.23 -9.75 -6.57
CA ASP A 588 20.57 -10.89 -5.71
C ASP A 588 21.19 -12.06 -6.50
N LEU A 589 20.71 -12.31 -7.72
CA LEU A 589 21.27 -13.33 -8.61
C LEU A 589 22.65 -12.94 -9.13
N ALA A 590 22.80 -11.72 -9.65
CA ALA A 590 24.06 -11.20 -10.16
C ALA A 590 25.16 -11.22 -9.09
N ALA A 591 24.82 -10.84 -7.85
CA ALA A 591 25.77 -10.85 -6.74
C ALA A 591 26.30 -12.25 -6.42
N LYS A 592 25.48 -13.31 -6.55
CA LYS A 592 25.91 -14.70 -6.32
C LYS A 592 26.88 -15.20 -7.38
N ASP A 593 26.69 -14.75 -8.62
CA ASP A 593 27.50 -15.18 -9.77
C ASP A 593 28.68 -14.23 -10.05
N GLY A 594 28.84 -13.15 -9.25
CA GLY A 594 29.85 -12.12 -9.47
C GLY A 594 29.67 -11.34 -10.78
N GLY A 595 28.43 -11.29 -11.28
CA GLY A 595 28.05 -10.67 -12.54
C GLY A 595 27.42 -9.28 -12.38
N GLU A 596 26.97 -8.73 -13.51
CA GLU A 596 26.23 -7.47 -13.58
C GLU A 596 24.73 -7.73 -13.69
N ILE A 597 23.90 -6.85 -13.14
CA ILE A 597 22.44 -7.05 -13.12
C ILE A 597 21.86 -7.15 -14.55
N GLY A 598 22.38 -6.36 -15.49
CA GLY A 598 21.92 -6.36 -16.88
C GLY A 598 22.21 -7.66 -17.64
N ALA A 599 23.08 -8.52 -17.12
CA ALA A 599 23.36 -9.83 -17.71
C ALA A 599 22.37 -10.92 -17.26
N VAL A 600 21.56 -10.65 -16.22
CA VAL A 600 20.59 -11.60 -15.68
C VAL A 600 19.36 -11.67 -16.58
N GLU A 601 18.89 -12.88 -16.90
CA GLU A 601 17.75 -13.09 -17.80
C GLU A 601 16.49 -12.34 -17.34
N LEU A 602 16.24 -12.30 -16.03
CA LEU A 602 15.13 -11.56 -15.43
C LEU A 602 15.11 -10.07 -15.80
N MET A 603 16.28 -9.46 -16.00
CA MET A 603 16.35 -8.05 -16.41
C MET A 603 15.94 -7.82 -17.86
N ARG A 604 15.98 -8.85 -18.73
CA ARG A 604 15.56 -8.70 -20.13
C ARG A 604 14.07 -8.37 -20.25
N GLU A 605 13.28 -8.88 -19.32
CA GLU A 605 11.86 -8.62 -19.23
C GLU A 605 11.56 -7.17 -18.84
N VAL A 606 12.23 -6.65 -17.81
CA VAL A 606 12.19 -5.23 -17.43
C VAL A 606 12.66 -4.36 -18.61
N SER A 607 13.76 -4.74 -19.24
CA SER A 607 14.31 -4.06 -20.41
C SER A 607 13.33 -3.93 -21.56
N ARG A 608 12.56 -5.00 -21.85
CA ARG A 608 11.55 -5.00 -22.91
C ARG A 608 10.38 -4.08 -22.57
N TYR A 609 9.97 -4.05 -21.30
CA TYR A 609 8.90 -3.15 -20.83
C TYR A 609 9.29 -1.68 -21.00
N ASN A 610 10.50 -1.32 -20.59
CA ASN A 610 11.02 0.04 -20.69
C ASN A 610 11.13 0.53 -22.17
N GLU A 611 11.49 -0.34 -23.12
CA GLU A 611 11.44 0.01 -24.56
C GLU A 611 10.01 0.29 -25.02
N ILE A 612 9.06 -0.57 -24.62
CA ILE A 612 7.64 -0.41 -24.99
C ILE A 612 7.11 0.93 -24.48
N ASP A 613 7.43 1.31 -23.25
CA ASP A 613 7.00 2.60 -22.67
C ASP A 613 7.56 3.79 -23.45
N CYS A 614 8.83 3.75 -23.85
CA CYS A 614 9.42 4.77 -24.73
C CYS A 614 8.72 4.82 -26.10
N ARG A 615 8.47 3.66 -26.70
CA ARG A 615 7.91 3.54 -28.04
C ARG A 615 6.44 3.95 -28.12
N VAL A 616 5.61 3.52 -27.17
CA VAL A 616 4.19 3.89 -27.14
C VAL A 616 4.02 5.38 -26.88
N MET A 617 4.85 6.03 -26.06
CA MET A 617 4.84 7.49 -25.93
C MET A 617 5.09 8.18 -27.28
N ALA A 618 6.06 7.69 -28.04
CA ALA A 618 6.38 8.21 -29.36
C ALA A 618 5.24 8.00 -30.37
N GLU A 619 4.65 6.81 -30.40
CA GLU A 619 3.53 6.49 -31.28
C GLU A 619 2.27 7.31 -30.93
N VAL A 620 1.98 7.51 -29.64
CA VAL A 620 0.89 8.40 -29.17
C VAL A 620 1.11 9.81 -29.69
N LEU A 621 2.29 10.40 -29.47
CA LEU A 621 2.58 11.77 -29.91
C LEU A 621 2.50 11.91 -31.44
N ASP A 622 2.99 10.91 -32.17
CA ASP A 622 2.97 10.91 -33.63
C ASP A 622 1.57 10.78 -34.21
N ASP A 623 0.69 10.01 -33.58
CA ASP A 623 -0.73 9.97 -33.93
C ASP A 623 -1.40 11.34 -33.70
N LEU A 624 -1.18 11.94 -32.53
CA LEU A 624 -1.71 13.27 -32.21
C LEU A 624 -1.25 14.32 -33.22
N ARG A 625 0.00 14.31 -33.66
CA ARG A 625 0.53 15.26 -34.66
C ARG A 625 -0.13 15.14 -36.02
N ARG A 626 -0.47 13.91 -36.44
CA ARG A 626 -1.03 13.64 -37.77
C ARG A 626 -2.52 13.94 -37.84
N ASN A 627 -3.24 13.70 -36.74
CA ASN A 627 -4.70 13.57 -36.77
C ASN A 627 -5.45 14.59 -35.92
N HIS A 628 -4.77 15.35 -35.05
CA HIS A 628 -5.36 16.29 -34.08
C HIS A 628 -4.58 17.60 -34.04
#